data_AF-A0A7S3KHE0-F1
#
_entry.id   AF-A0A7S3KHE0-F1
#
_cell.length_a   1.000
_cell.length_b   1.000
_cell.length_c   1.000
_cell.angle_alpha   90.00
_cell.angle_beta   90.00
_cell.angle_gamma   90.00
#
_symmetry.space_group_name_H-M   'P 1'
#
loop_
_entity.id
_entity.type
_entity.pdbx_description
1 polymer ?
#
loop_
_entity_poly.entity_id
_entity_poly.type
_entity_poly.pdbx_seq_one_letter_code
_entity_poly.pdbx_strand_id
1 'polypeptide(L)'
;HTQGTSVLAQKLSVLLGEHIKKHLPFIQEKIHENLADCEKSLQMLGPEIELRNDQDAVSFITKVINQYCNEFQRVIEHSQVVEEKGKLLFDGGALIYEIFQTFMEDKIGTIDPLKKLNEVDILSEIRIINGIDPSLFVPREACKSLIVKKIDKFSIPR
;
A
#
# COMPACT_ATOMS: atom_id res chain seq x y z
N HIS A 1 26.13 -18.23 -75.71
CA HIS A 1 26.61 -19.03 -74.55
C HIS A 1 25.93 -18.65 -73.22
N THR A 2 24.83 -17.89 -73.24
CA THR A 2 24.20 -17.29 -72.05
C THR A 2 22.70 -17.64 -71.89
N GLN A 3 22.16 -18.55 -72.70
CA GLN A 3 20.75 -18.95 -72.61
C GLN A 3 20.63 -20.47 -72.54
N GLY A 4 19.90 -20.93 -71.52
CA GLY A 4 19.64 -22.33 -71.21
C GLY A 4 19.06 -22.47 -69.81
N THR A 5 18.15 -23.43 -69.62
CA THR A 5 17.48 -23.73 -68.33
C THR A 5 18.46 -24.01 -67.20
N SER A 6 19.64 -24.57 -67.50
CA SER A 6 20.71 -24.81 -66.51
C SER A 6 21.30 -23.50 -65.94
N VAL A 7 21.52 -22.48 -66.78
CA VAL A 7 22.04 -21.17 -66.34
C VAL A 7 20.99 -20.41 -65.52
N LEU A 8 19.70 -20.59 -65.87
CA LEU A 8 18.59 -20.03 -65.10
C LEU A 8 18.48 -20.69 -63.72
N ALA A 9 18.60 -22.02 -63.64
CA ALA A 9 18.60 -22.75 -62.37
C ALA A 9 19.74 -22.30 -61.47
N GLN A 10 20.96 -22.13 -62.02
CA GLN A 10 22.11 -21.66 -61.25
C GLN A 10 21.91 -20.23 -60.72
N LYS A 11 21.36 -19.31 -61.55
CA LYS A 11 21.02 -17.95 -61.11
C LYS A 11 19.94 -17.94 -60.02
N LEU A 12 18.91 -18.76 -60.16
CA LEU A 12 17.85 -18.89 -59.15
C LEU A 12 18.40 -19.42 -57.82
N SER A 13 19.31 -20.40 -57.84
CA SER A 13 19.95 -20.91 -56.62
C SER A 13 20.80 -19.86 -55.92
N VAL A 14 21.55 -19.06 -56.67
CA VAL A 14 22.32 -17.94 -56.09
C VAL A 14 21.40 -16.90 -55.48
N LEU A 15 20.35 -16.50 -56.22
CA LEU A 15 19.40 -15.47 -55.78
C LEU A 15 18.59 -15.93 -54.57
N LEU A 16 18.22 -17.21 -54.50
CA LEU A 16 17.61 -17.83 -53.32
C LEU A 16 18.57 -17.84 -52.12
N GLY A 17 19.84 -18.20 -52.34
CA GLY A 17 20.87 -18.20 -51.29
C GLY A 17 21.11 -16.80 -50.71
N GLU A 18 21.15 -15.77 -51.56
CA GLU A 18 21.24 -14.36 -51.13
C GLU A 18 19.97 -13.92 -50.39
N HIS A 19 18.80 -14.33 -50.87
CA HIS A 19 17.52 -14.03 -50.22
C HIS A 19 17.43 -14.66 -48.82
N ILE A 20 17.82 -15.93 -48.67
CA ILE A 20 17.89 -16.61 -47.37
C ILE A 20 18.85 -15.88 -46.43
N LYS A 21 20.08 -15.56 -46.89
CA LYS A 21 21.06 -14.82 -46.07
C LYS A 21 20.55 -13.46 -45.61
N LYS A 22 19.82 -12.74 -46.48
CA LYS A 22 19.24 -11.43 -46.16
C LYS A 22 18.14 -11.52 -45.09
N HIS A 23 17.32 -12.57 -45.12
CA HIS A 23 16.19 -12.73 -44.21
C HIS A 23 16.52 -13.50 -42.92
N LEU A 24 17.60 -14.28 -42.90
CA LEU A 24 18.07 -15.02 -41.73
C LEU A 24 18.23 -14.16 -40.45
N PRO A 25 18.88 -12.98 -40.47
CA PRO A 25 19.05 -12.18 -39.25
C PRO A 25 17.71 -11.68 -38.69
N PHE A 26 16.77 -11.30 -39.56
CA PHE A 26 15.44 -10.88 -39.15
C PHE A 26 14.64 -12.03 -38.50
N ILE A 27 14.76 -13.24 -39.05
CA ILE A 27 14.15 -14.43 -38.45
C ILE A 27 14.78 -14.73 -37.09
N GLN A 28 16.10 -14.60 -36.96
CA GLN A 28 16.80 -14.78 -35.69
C GLN A 28 16.34 -13.77 -34.64
N GLU A 29 16.26 -12.49 -34.99
CA GLU A 29 15.76 -11.41 -34.12
C GLU A 29 14.34 -11.72 -33.64
N LYS A 30 13.44 -12.09 -34.57
CA LYS A 30 12.06 -12.43 -34.23
C LYS A 30 11.94 -13.66 -33.32
N ILE A 31 12.82 -14.65 -33.47
CA ILE A 31 12.89 -15.79 -32.55
C ILE A 31 13.33 -15.32 -31.16
N HIS A 32 14.33 -14.43 -31.07
CA HIS A 32 14.80 -13.91 -29.79
C HIS A 32 13.74 -13.06 -29.09
N GLU A 33 13.01 -12.22 -29.82
CA GLU A 33 11.87 -11.46 -29.29
C GLU A 33 10.80 -12.40 -28.72
N ASN A 34 10.35 -13.38 -29.52
CA ASN A 34 9.36 -14.36 -29.06
C ASN A 34 9.85 -15.17 -27.86
N LEU A 35 11.13 -15.53 -27.83
CA LEU A 35 11.73 -16.26 -26.71
C LEU A 35 11.73 -15.39 -25.45
N ALA A 36 12.15 -14.13 -25.54
CA ALA A 36 12.14 -13.19 -24.42
C ALA A 36 10.72 -12.97 -23.87
N ASP A 37 9.72 -12.89 -24.73
CA ASP A 37 8.32 -12.74 -24.30
C ASP A 37 7.75 -14.02 -23.67
N CYS A 38 8.12 -15.19 -24.18
CA CYS A 38 7.82 -16.47 -23.53
C CYS A 38 8.51 -16.58 -22.15
N GLU A 39 9.78 -16.18 -22.03
CA GLU A 39 10.51 -16.18 -20.76
C GLU A 39 9.87 -15.25 -19.73
N LYS A 40 9.47 -14.03 -20.13
CA LYS A 40 8.70 -13.13 -19.26
C LYS A 40 7.39 -13.78 -18.81
N SER A 41 6.68 -14.42 -19.73
CA SER A 41 5.42 -15.11 -19.42
C SER A 41 5.64 -16.26 -18.43
N LEU A 42 6.71 -17.04 -18.60
CA LEU A 42 7.12 -18.10 -17.67
C LEU A 42 7.48 -17.53 -16.29
N GLN A 43 8.19 -16.40 -16.23
CA GLN A 43 8.49 -15.74 -14.95
C GLN A 43 7.22 -15.27 -14.22
N MET A 44 6.21 -14.79 -14.96
CA MET A 44 4.93 -14.40 -14.38
C MET A 44 4.11 -15.59 -13.85
N LEU A 45 4.22 -16.76 -14.47
CA LEU A 45 3.56 -17.99 -14.01
C LEU A 45 4.11 -18.49 -12.65
N GLY A 46 5.32 -18.08 -12.29
CA GLY A 46 5.96 -18.45 -11.04
C GLY A 46 6.69 -19.79 -11.11
N PRO A 47 7.27 -20.25 -9.98
CA PRO A 47 8.04 -21.48 -9.94
C PRO A 47 7.16 -22.70 -10.17
N GLU A 48 7.74 -23.73 -10.80
CA GLU A 48 7.07 -25.01 -10.99
C GLU A 48 6.73 -25.64 -9.63
N ILE A 49 5.46 -26.01 -9.45
CA ILE A 49 4.95 -26.57 -8.20
C ILE A 49 4.91 -28.08 -8.35
N GLU A 50 5.95 -28.76 -7.88
CA GLU A 50 5.96 -30.22 -7.80
C GLU A 50 5.16 -30.69 -6.57
N LEU A 51 3.86 -30.94 -6.76
CA LEU A 51 3.00 -31.53 -5.74
C LEU A 51 3.04 -33.06 -5.87
N ARG A 52 4.07 -33.71 -5.31
CA ARG A 52 4.19 -35.17 -5.34
C ARG A 52 3.33 -35.85 -4.29
N ASN A 53 3.17 -35.23 -3.11
CA ASN A 53 2.34 -35.73 -2.02
C ASN A 53 1.57 -34.60 -1.31
N ASP A 54 0.56 -34.96 -0.52
CA ASP A 54 -0.24 -34.00 0.28
C ASP A 54 0.60 -33.12 1.21
N GLN A 55 1.72 -33.65 1.72
CA GLN A 55 2.66 -32.89 2.57
C GLN A 55 3.35 -31.75 1.81
N ASP A 56 3.64 -31.95 0.52
CA ASP A 56 4.26 -30.92 -0.33
C ASP A 56 3.29 -29.78 -0.60
N ALA A 57 2.00 -30.10 -0.77
CA ALA A 57 0.92 -29.11 -0.92
C ALA A 57 0.76 -28.25 0.33
N VAL A 58 0.76 -28.85 1.52
CA VAL A 58 0.69 -28.13 2.79
C VAL A 58 1.91 -27.24 3.00
N SER A 59 3.11 -27.73 2.67
CA SER A 59 4.35 -26.94 2.74
C SER A 59 4.32 -25.74 1.80
N PHE A 60 3.85 -25.94 0.57
CA PHE A 60 3.70 -24.88 -0.42
C PHE A 60 2.73 -23.79 0.06
N ILE A 61 1.53 -24.18 0.49
CA ILE A 61 0.53 -23.24 1.01
C ILE A 61 1.09 -22.46 2.20
N THR A 62 1.79 -23.13 3.12
CA THR A 62 2.40 -22.48 4.29
C THR A 62 3.46 -21.46 3.88
N LYS A 63 4.30 -21.77 2.88
CA LYS A 63 5.28 -20.81 2.33
C LYS A 63 4.60 -19.59 1.74
N VAL A 64 3.54 -19.78 0.97
CA VAL A 64 2.75 -18.68 0.36
C VAL A 64 2.14 -17.80 1.44
N ILE A 65 1.52 -18.39 2.47
CA ILE A 65 0.94 -17.63 3.59
C ILE A 65 2.04 -16.84 4.32
N ASN A 66 3.17 -17.45 4.64
CA ASN A 66 4.27 -16.78 5.31
C ASN A 66 4.85 -15.63 4.48
N GLN A 67 5.00 -15.83 3.17
CA GLN A 67 5.44 -14.78 2.26
C GLN A 67 4.45 -13.61 2.25
N TYR A 68 3.15 -13.90 2.15
CA TYR A 68 2.11 -12.88 2.21
C TYR A 68 2.15 -12.10 3.53
N CYS A 69 2.23 -12.78 4.68
CA CYS A 69 2.29 -12.14 5.99
C CYS A 69 3.53 -11.23 6.11
N ASN A 70 4.69 -11.69 5.64
CA ASN A 70 5.93 -10.91 5.65
C ASN A 70 5.84 -9.68 4.76
N GLU A 71 5.30 -9.82 3.54
CA GLU A 71 5.10 -8.68 2.62
C GLU A 71 4.07 -7.69 3.18
N PHE A 72 2.99 -8.18 3.79
CA PHE A 72 1.98 -7.34 4.44
C PHE A 72 2.59 -6.56 5.62
N GLN A 73 3.38 -7.22 6.47
CA GLN A 73 4.13 -6.54 7.52
C GLN A 73 5.09 -5.50 6.93
N ARG A 74 5.79 -5.84 5.83
CA ARG A 74 6.68 -4.89 5.16
C ARG A 74 5.92 -3.67 4.63
N VAL A 75 4.72 -3.82 4.07
CA VAL A 75 3.89 -2.69 3.61
C VAL A 75 3.46 -1.79 4.77
N ILE A 76 3.14 -2.38 5.94
CA ILE A 76 2.81 -1.60 7.13
C ILE A 76 4.04 -0.85 7.67
N GLU A 77 5.21 -1.50 7.72
CA GLU A 77 6.44 -0.91 8.27
C GLU A 77 7.12 0.08 7.31
N HIS A 78 7.23 -0.29 6.03
CA HIS A 78 7.83 0.53 4.99
C HIS A 78 6.77 1.42 4.37
N SER A 79 6.74 2.66 4.85
CA SER A 79 5.99 3.72 4.20
C SER A 79 6.72 4.19 2.94
N GLN A 80 6.02 4.19 1.82
CA GLN A 80 6.44 4.90 0.63
C GLN A 80 5.54 6.14 0.48
N VAL A 81 6.18 7.29 0.30
CA VAL A 81 5.50 8.52 -0.11
C VAL A 81 5.90 8.73 -1.55
N VAL A 82 4.99 8.44 -2.47
CA VAL A 82 5.24 8.58 -3.91
C VAL A 82 4.52 9.83 -4.39
N GLU A 83 5.24 10.72 -5.04
CA GLU A 83 4.64 11.86 -5.72
C GLU A 83 4.24 11.42 -7.14
N GLU A 84 2.94 11.30 -7.39
CA GLU A 84 2.40 11.02 -8.72
C GLU A 84 1.51 12.18 -9.16
N LYS A 85 1.81 12.78 -10.31
CA LYS A 85 1.02 13.88 -10.91
C LYS A 85 0.77 15.06 -9.95
N GLY A 86 1.75 15.39 -9.11
CA GLY A 86 1.68 16.50 -8.14
C GLY A 86 0.80 16.21 -6.91
N LYS A 87 0.42 14.95 -6.69
CA LYS A 87 -0.24 14.49 -5.46
C LYS A 87 0.69 13.55 -4.70
N LEU A 88 0.84 13.80 -3.40
CA LEU A 88 1.49 12.86 -2.50
C LEU A 88 0.53 11.69 -2.26
N LEU A 89 0.92 10.50 -2.67
CA LEU A 89 0.23 9.25 -2.37
C LEU A 89 0.94 8.61 -1.19
N PHE A 90 0.18 8.40 -0.12
CA PHE A 90 0.62 7.64 1.04
C PHE A 90 0.17 6.19 0.88
N ASP A 91 1.09 5.25 1.09
CA ASP A 91 0.78 3.81 1.11
C ASP A 91 1.11 3.21 2.48
N GLY A 92 0.44 2.10 2.78
CA GLY A 92 0.67 1.28 3.97
C GLY A 92 0.63 2.08 5.28
N GLY A 93 1.73 2.03 6.04
CA GLY A 93 1.84 2.71 7.33
C GLY A 93 1.77 4.24 7.27
N ALA A 94 2.23 4.86 6.17
CA ALA A 94 2.17 6.32 6.05
C ALA A 94 0.74 6.83 5.87
N LEU A 95 -0.10 6.06 5.17
CA LEU A 95 -1.51 6.40 5.02
C LEU A 95 -2.23 6.36 6.37
N ILE A 96 -1.97 5.33 7.17
CA ILE A 96 -2.52 5.22 8.53
C ILE A 96 -2.09 6.42 9.37
N TYR A 97 -0.79 6.77 9.32
CA TYR A 97 -0.26 7.93 10.05
C TYR A 97 -0.92 9.25 9.62
N GLU A 98 -1.07 9.47 8.31
CA GLU A 98 -1.72 10.67 7.78
C GLU A 98 -3.19 10.75 8.21
N ILE A 99 -3.94 9.65 8.13
CA ILE A 99 -5.33 9.61 8.61
C ILE A 99 -5.39 9.99 10.09
N PHE A 100 -4.50 9.44 10.93
CA PHE A 100 -4.47 9.78 12.34
C PHE A 100 -4.10 11.24 12.58
N GLN A 101 -3.15 11.80 11.82
CA GLN A 101 -2.79 13.21 11.94
C GLN A 101 -3.96 14.11 11.56
N THR A 102 -4.52 13.92 10.36
CA THR A 102 -5.66 14.70 9.86
C THR A 102 -6.87 14.57 10.79
N PHE A 103 -7.18 13.36 11.27
CA PHE A 103 -8.27 13.15 12.22
C PHE A 103 -8.02 13.83 13.56
N MET A 104 -6.80 13.77 14.09
CA MET A 104 -6.45 14.40 15.36
C MET A 104 -6.48 15.92 15.26
N GLU A 105 -5.95 16.49 14.18
CA GLU A 105 -5.99 17.93 13.90
C GLU A 105 -7.44 18.44 13.79
N ASP A 106 -8.29 17.76 13.02
CA ASP A 106 -9.70 18.13 12.88
C ASP A 106 -10.46 17.98 14.21
N LYS A 107 -10.36 16.82 14.87
CA LYS A 107 -11.15 16.55 16.08
C LYS A 107 -10.66 17.37 17.28
N ILE A 108 -9.36 17.47 17.52
CA ILE A 108 -8.85 18.24 18.66
C ILE A 108 -8.97 19.74 18.37
N GLY A 109 -8.67 20.18 17.14
CA GLY A 109 -8.71 21.59 16.75
C GLY A 109 -10.12 22.18 16.75
N THR A 110 -11.16 21.39 16.44
CA THR A 110 -12.55 21.87 16.42
C THR A 110 -13.26 21.85 17.77
N ILE A 111 -12.68 21.18 18.78
CA ILE A 111 -13.26 21.11 20.13
C ILE A 111 -12.85 22.36 20.91
N ASP A 112 -13.82 23.24 21.16
CA ASP A 112 -13.68 24.28 22.16
C ASP A 112 -13.81 23.67 23.58
N PRO A 113 -12.76 23.71 24.42
CA PRO A 113 -12.76 23.11 25.76
C PRO A 113 -13.78 23.77 26.70
N LEU A 114 -14.11 25.04 26.47
CA LEU A 114 -15.03 25.83 27.28
C LEU A 114 -16.46 25.81 26.74
N LYS A 115 -16.69 25.19 25.57
CA LYS A 115 -18.03 25.09 24.98
C LYS A 115 -19.01 24.43 25.96
N LYS A 116 -20.14 25.11 26.20
CA LYS A 116 -21.19 24.72 27.16
C LYS A 116 -20.70 24.58 28.61
N LEU A 117 -19.69 25.35 29.03
CA LEU A 117 -19.40 25.54 30.46
C LEU A 117 -20.08 26.83 30.91
N ASN A 118 -21.24 26.71 31.54
CA ASN A 118 -21.96 27.87 32.08
C ASN A 118 -21.51 28.12 33.53
N GLU A 119 -21.65 29.36 34.02
CA GLU A 119 -21.39 29.68 35.44
C GLU A 119 -22.18 28.79 36.38
N VAL A 120 -23.41 28.43 36.01
CA VAL A 120 -24.27 27.51 36.78
C VAL A 120 -23.62 26.15 36.96
N ASP A 121 -22.94 25.62 35.94
CA ASP A 121 -22.28 24.30 36.02
C ASP A 121 -21.05 24.37 36.92
N ILE A 122 -20.27 25.46 36.82
CA ILE A 122 -19.09 25.70 37.65
C ILE A 122 -19.51 25.82 39.13
N LEU A 123 -20.51 26.65 39.41
CA LEU A 123 -21.02 26.87 40.77
C LEU A 123 -21.67 25.62 41.35
N SER A 124 -22.36 24.83 40.51
CA SER A 124 -22.93 23.55 40.92
C SER A 124 -21.85 22.56 41.32
N GLU A 125 -20.76 22.46 40.56
CA GLU A 125 -19.66 21.56 40.91
C GLU A 125 -18.94 22.01 42.19
N ILE A 126 -18.69 23.31 42.36
CA ILE A 126 -18.12 23.88 43.58
C ILE A 126 -19.00 23.55 44.80
N ARG A 127 -20.32 23.67 44.66
CA ARG A 127 -21.27 23.37 45.73
C ARG A 127 -21.33 21.88 46.05
N ILE A 128 -21.28 21.01 45.05
CA ILE A 128 -21.22 19.55 45.24
C ILE A 128 -19.98 19.16 46.04
N ILE A 129 -18.83 19.76 45.73
CA ILE A 129 -17.56 19.46 46.40
C ILE A 129 -17.47 20.05 47.81
N ASN A 130 -17.95 21.28 48.02
CA ASN A 130 -17.96 21.92 49.35
C ASN A 130 -18.97 21.27 50.31
N GLY A 131 -20.05 20.69 49.80
CA GLY A 131 -21.06 20.05 50.62
C GLY A 131 -21.75 21.04 51.56
N ILE A 132 -21.71 20.76 52.87
CA ILE A 132 -22.42 21.50 53.91
C ILE A 132 -21.57 22.66 54.46
N ASP A 133 -20.24 22.57 54.37
CA ASP A 133 -19.32 23.59 54.89
C ASP A 133 -18.99 24.64 53.80
N PRO A 134 -19.26 25.94 54.04
CA PRO A 134 -18.90 26.98 53.10
C PRO A 134 -17.38 27.20 53.11
N SER A 135 -16.70 26.82 52.02
CA SER A 135 -15.29 27.12 51.83
C SER A 135 -15.08 28.61 51.52
N LEU A 136 -14.08 29.22 52.16
CA LEU A 136 -13.61 30.58 51.87
C LEU A 136 -12.90 30.69 50.51
N PHE A 137 -12.46 29.56 49.95
CA PHE A 137 -11.73 29.47 48.69
C PHE A 137 -12.38 28.48 47.72
N VAL A 138 -12.13 28.64 46.43
CA VAL A 138 -12.59 27.67 45.41
C VAL A 138 -11.83 26.35 45.58
N PRO A 139 -12.52 25.21 45.75
CA PRO A 139 -11.86 23.91 45.87
C PRO A 139 -11.10 23.52 44.60
N ARG A 140 -9.88 23.04 44.76
CA ARG A 140 -9.07 22.52 43.64
C ARG A 140 -9.73 21.29 43.00
N GLU A 141 -10.43 20.52 43.82
CA GLU A 141 -11.13 19.29 43.48
C GLU A 141 -12.29 19.55 42.51
N ALA A 142 -12.98 20.69 42.65
CA ALA A 142 -14.03 21.09 41.72
C ALA A 142 -13.46 21.37 40.32
N CYS A 143 -12.34 22.09 40.24
CA CYS A 143 -11.63 22.32 38.99
C CYS A 143 -11.17 21.00 38.35
N LYS A 144 -10.59 20.10 39.15
CA LYS A 144 -10.18 18.77 38.68
C LYS A 144 -11.36 17.95 38.15
N SER A 145 -12.50 17.94 38.84
CA SER A 145 -13.72 17.24 38.42
C SER A 145 -14.25 17.77 37.08
N LEU A 146 -14.29 19.09 36.91
CA LEU A 146 -14.69 19.72 35.64
C LEU A 146 -13.76 19.33 34.49
N ILE A 147 -12.45 19.28 34.72
CA ILE A 147 -11.47 18.85 33.71
C ILE A 147 -11.69 17.38 33.33
N VAL A 148 -11.86 16.49 34.31
CA VAL A 148 -12.10 15.05 34.05
C VAL A 148 -13.37 14.84 33.23
N LYS A 149 -14.49 15.49 33.60
CA LYS A 149 -15.75 15.44 32.84
C LYS A 149 -15.61 15.96 31.40
N LYS A 150 -14.65 16.83 31.14
CA LYS A 150 -14.33 17.31 29.78
C LYS A 150 -13.45 16.31 29.04
N ILE A 151 -12.48 15.68 29.71
CA ILE A 151 -11.64 14.61 29.15
C ILE A 151 -12.50 13.41 28.69
N ASP A 152 -13.54 13.05 29.44
CA ASP A 152 -14.44 11.94 29.05
C ASP A 152 -15.14 12.17 27.70
N LYS A 153 -15.32 13.43 27.28
CA LYS A 153 -15.92 13.77 25.98
C LYS A 153 -14.98 13.47 24.80
N PHE A 154 -13.67 13.30 25.05
CA PHE A 154 -12.70 12.91 24.02
C PHE A 154 -12.68 11.39 23.78
N SER A 155 -13.29 10.58 24.67
CA SER A 155 -13.28 9.11 24.58
C SER A 155 -14.21 8.56 23.49
N ILE A 156 -15.21 9.33 23.05
CA ILE A 156 -16.19 8.90 22.05
C ILE A 156 -16.02 9.77 20.80
N PRO A 157 -15.27 9.32 19.77
CA PRO A 157 -15.29 9.98 18.48
C PRO A 157 -16.69 9.83 17.89
N ARG A 158 -17.46 10.92 17.86
CA ARG A 158 -18.69 11.03 17.05
C ARG A 158 -18.38 11.68 15.72
#